data_AF-A0A8I2YE93-F1
#
_entry.id   AF-A0A8I2YE93-F1
#
_cell.length_a   1.000
_cell.length_b   1.000
_cell.length_c   1.000
_cell.angle_alpha   90.00
_cell.angle_beta   90.00
_cell.angle_gamma   90.00
#
_symmetry.space_group_name_H-M   'P 1'
#
loop_
_entity.id
_entity.type
_entity.pdbx_description
1 polymer ?
#
loop_
_entity_poly.entity_id
_entity_poly.type
_entity_poly.pdbx_seq_one_letter_code
_entity_poly.pdbx_strand_id
1 'polypeptide(L)'
;MTGPFNIQFIAKNNEIKVIECNLRAARLLAFDTGLSSDYWCQDSAFSFSRLSGADPVQGIEMASTGEVACFSRGKYEAYLKALISTGIVLPKKNMLFSVGSYREKLEICRLSKSSMWQDITSLLRHG
;
A
#
# COMPACT_ATOMS: atom_id res chain seq x y z
N MET A 1 -17.99 18.16 -25.56
CA MET A 1 -17.86 18.22 -24.08
C MET A 1 -16.80 17.20 -23.69
N THR A 2 -15.64 17.65 -23.22
CA THR A 2 -14.54 16.76 -22.81
C THR A 2 -14.29 17.01 -21.34
N GLY A 3 -14.63 16.04 -20.50
CA GLY A 3 -14.45 16.09 -19.05
C GLY A 3 -13.66 14.87 -18.56
N PRO A 4 -13.09 14.93 -17.36
CA PRO A 4 -12.29 13.83 -16.82
C PRO A 4 -13.18 12.61 -16.54
N PHE A 5 -12.68 11.43 -16.91
CA PHE A 5 -13.29 10.15 -16.60
C PHE A 5 -12.26 9.23 -15.95
N ASN A 6 -12.71 8.30 -15.10
CA ASN A 6 -11.90 7.31 -14.41
C ASN A 6 -12.48 5.92 -14.67
N ILE A 7 -11.65 4.97 -15.08
CA ILE A 7 -12.04 3.57 -15.31
C ILE A 7 -11.22 2.67 -14.38
N GLN A 8 -11.90 1.80 -13.65
CA GLN A 8 -11.26 0.80 -12.79
C GLN A 8 -11.29 -0.56 -13.48
N PHE A 9 -10.15 -1.27 -13.42
CA PHE A 9 -9.98 -2.59 -14.04
C PHE A 9 -9.52 -3.62 -13.01
N ILE A 10 -9.87 -4.88 -13.25
CA ILE A 10 -9.29 -6.05 -12.58
C ILE A 10 -8.49 -6.86 -13.59
N ALA A 11 -7.24 -7.17 -13.27
CA ALA A 11 -6.37 -8.02 -14.08
C ALA A 11 -6.09 -9.33 -13.34
N LYS A 12 -6.52 -10.46 -13.93
CA LYS A 12 -6.29 -11.79 -13.35
C LYS A 12 -6.04 -12.79 -14.47
N ASN A 13 -5.01 -13.62 -14.34
CA ASN A 13 -4.68 -14.67 -15.32
C ASN A 13 -4.56 -14.14 -16.76
N ASN A 14 -3.88 -13.01 -16.96
CA ASN A 14 -3.79 -12.31 -18.25
C ASN A 14 -5.13 -11.80 -18.84
N GLU A 15 -6.24 -11.90 -18.11
CA GLU A 15 -7.53 -11.33 -18.51
C GLU A 15 -7.75 -9.99 -17.79
N ILE A 16 -8.21 -8.98 -18.54
CA ILE A 16 -8.54 -7.65 -18.02
C ILE A 16 -10.06 -7.46 -18.10
N LYS A 17 -10.70 -7.14 -16.98
CA LYS A 17 -12.13 -6.81 -16.91
C LYS A 17 -12.32 -5.41 -16.35
N VAL A 18 -13.33 -4.70 -16.85
CA VAL A 18 -13.74 -3.40 -16.30
C VAL A 18 -14.63 -3.64 -15.09
N ILE A 19 -14.34 -2.94 -13.99
CA ILE A 19 -15.17 -2.95 -12.77
C ILE A 19 -16.20 -1.83 -12.87
N GLU A 20 -15.74 -0.59 -13.08
CA GLU A 20 -16.60 0.59 -13.15
C GLU A 20 -15.98 1.70 -14.00
N CYS A 21 -16.83 2.60 -14.50
CA CYS A 21 -16.43 3.82 -15.18
C CYS A 21 -17.16 5.01 -14.52
N ASN A 22 -16.39 5.93 -13.95
CA ASN A 22 -16.90 7.15 -13.36
C ASN A 22 -16.59 8.34 -14.27
N LEU A 23 -17.61 9.07 -14.72
CA LEU A 23 -17.46 10.31 -15.49
C LEU A 23 -17.14 11.51 -14.57
N ARG A 24 -16.12 11.33 -13.72
CA ARG A 24 -15.60 12.37 -12.83
C ARG A 24 -14.10 12.23 -12.65
N ALA A 25 -13.48 13.31 -12.20
CA ALA A 25 -12.09 13.29 -11.77
C ALA A 25 -11.89 12.22 -10.68
N ALA A 26 -10.90 11.34 -10.87
CA ALA A 26 -10.50 10.38 -9.85
C ALA A 26 -9.82 11.12 -8.69
N ARG A 27 -9.97 10.58 -7.48
CA ARG A 27 -9.23 11.05 -6.30
C ARG A 27 -7.70 10.97 -6.51
N LEU A 28 -7.25 10.00 -7.30
CA LEU A 28 -5.85 9.80 -7.71
C LEU A 28 -5.29 10.86 -8.67
N LEU A 29 -6.14 11.69 -9.30
CA LEU A 29 -5.69 12.65 -10.32
C LEU A 29 -4.83 13.79 -9.74
N ALA A 30 -4.76 13.93 -8.41
CA ALA A 30 -3.95 14.96 -7.78
C ALA A 30 -2.42 14.70 -7.88
N PHE A 31 -1.99 13.50 -8.28
CA PHE A 31 -0.57 13.08 -8.22
C PHE A 31 0.08 12.75 -9.57
N ASP A 32 -0.56 13.07 -10.70
CA ASP A 32 0.09 12.95 -12.00
C ASP A 32 1.17 14.03 -12.16
N THR A 33 2.38 13.74 -11.69
CA THR A 33 3.53 14.64 -11.78
C THR A 33 4.52 14.05 -12.78
N GLY A 34 4.77 14.78 -13.86
CA GLY A 34 5.72 14.44 -14.93
C GLY A 34 7.19 14.42 -14.50
N LEU A 35 7.51 13.84 -13.33
CA LEU A 35 8.87 13.69 -12.81
C LEU A 35 9.42 12.35 -13.28
N SER A 36 10.33 12.42 -14.25
CA SER A 36 10.67 11.32 -15.16
C SER A 36 11.59 10.23 -14.60
N SER A 37 11.85 10.14 -13.30
CA SER A 37 12.79 9.10 -12.78
C SER A 37 12.57 8.64 -11.33
N ASP A 38 11.55 9.13 -10.62
CA ASP A 38 11.31 8.74 -9.23
C ASP A 38 10.07 7.83 -9.11
N TYR A 39 10.15 6.82 -8.24
CA TYR A 39 8.99 6.02 -7.88
C TYR A 39 8.14 6.79 -6.89
N TRP A 40 6.83 6.76 -7.10
CA TRP A 40 5.86 7.27 -6.14
C TRP A 40 5.05 6.09 -5.58
N CYS A 41 4.64 6.20 -4.32
CA CYS A 41 3.62 5.35 -3.76
C CYS A 41 2.59 6.22 -3.05
N GLN A 42 1.34 5.79 -3.15
CA GLN A 42 0.24 6.39 -2.42
C GLN A 42 -0.34 5.32 -1.51
N ASP A 43 -0.42 5.64 -0.22
CA ASP A 43 -1.01 4.76 0.79
C ASP A 43 -2.16 5.46 1.51
N SER A 44 -3.06 4.65 2.05
CA SER A 44 -4.24 5.13 2.75
C SER A 44 -3.93 5.36 4.22
N ALA A 45 -4.24 6.57 4.71
CA ALA A 45 -4.20 6.89 6.13
C ALA A 45 -5.53 6.49 6.80
N PHE A 46 -5.47 5.48 7.66
CA PHE A 46 -6.60 5.01 8.45
C PHE A 46 -6.53 5.54 9.88
N SER A 47 -7.64 6.03 10.41
CA SER A 47 -7.73 6.55 11.77
C SER A 47 -8.45 5.59 12.73
N PHE A 48 -8.00 4.34 12.80
CA PHE A 48 -8.62 3.31 13.68
C PHE A 48 -8.66 3.73 15.16
N SER A 49 -7.69 4.53 15.63
CA SER A 49 -7.64 5.03 17.00
C SER A 49 -8.79 5.98 17.39
N ARG A 50 -9.53 6.54 16.42
CA ARG A 50 -10.69 7.43 16.68
C ARG A 50 -12.02 6.69 16.73
N LEU A 51 -12.05 5.41 16.36
CA LEU A 51 -13.26 4.58 16.34
C LEU A 51 -13.11 3.50 17.42
N SER A 52 -13.36 3.86 18.67
CA SER A 52 -13.39 2.89 19.78
C SER A 52 -14.43 1.81 19.51
N GLY A 53 -13.99 0.56 19.31
CA GLY A 53 -14.85 -0.59 19.02
C GLY A 53 -15.02 -0.94 17.54
N ALA A 54 -14.36 -0.24 16.61
CA ALA A 54 -14.32 -0.65 15.22
C ALA A 54 -13.30 -1.77 15.00
N ASP A 55 -13.72 -2.83 14.31
CA ASP A 55 -12.85 -3.92 13.88
C ASP A 55 -11.90 -3.41 12.77
N PRO A 56 -10.56 -3.51 12.90
CA PRO A 56 -9.61 -3.03 11.89
C PRO A 56 -9.55 -3.89 10.61
N VAL A 57 -10.62 -4.59 10.27
CA VAL A 57 -10.72 -5.40 9.05
C VAL A 57 -11.10 -4.51 7.87
N GLN A 58 -10.27 -4.53 6.82
CA GLN A 58 -10.57 -3.86 5.57
C GLN A 58 -11.67 -4.61 4.82
N GLY A 59 -12.84 -3.99 4.69
CA GLY A 59 -13.96 -4.50 3.91
C GLY A 59 -13.98 -3.97 2.48
N ILE A 60 -15.10 -4.21 1.79
CA ILE A 60 -15.41 -3.62 0.48
C ILE A 60 -15.70 -2.11 0.63
N GLU A 61 -16.06 -1.68 1.85
CA GLU A 61 -16.28 -0.27 2.17
C GLU A 61 -14.98 0.47 2.47
N MET A 62 -14.86 1.69 1.92
CA MET A 62 -13.69 2.53 2.10
C MET A 62 -13.66 3.14 3.50
N ALA A 63 -12.86 2.58 4.40
CA ALA A 63 -12.63 3.11 5.75
C ALA A 63 -11.51 4.16 5.85
N SER A 64 -10.85 4.52 4.74
CA SER A 64 -9.70 5.43 4.74
C SER A 64 -10.12 6.91 4.80
N THR A 65 -9.50 7.65 5.73
CA THR A 65 -9.84 9.07 6.01
C THR A 65 -8.94 10.06 5.26
N GLY A 66 -7.81 9.60 4.73
CA GLY A 66 -6.85 10.43 4.01
C GLY A 66 -5.91 9.58 3.16
N GLU A 67 -5.11 10.24 2.33
CA GLU A 67 -4.11 9.61 1.47
C GLU A 67 -2.77 10.30 1.73
N VAL A 68 -1.69 9.52 1.75
CA VAL A 68 -0.33 10.03 1.85
C VAL A 68 0.42 9.58 0.61
N ALA A 69 1.05 10.53 -0.07
CA ALA A 69 1.92 10.25 -1.20
C ALA A 69 3.37 10.53 -0.83
N CYS A 70 4.26 9.61 -1.17
CA CYS A 70 5.69 9.72 -0.94
C CYS A 70 6.47 9.47 -2.23
N PHE A 71 7.54 10.24 -2.42
CA PHE A 71 8.47 10.10 -3.54
C PHE A 71 9.78 9.46 -3.08
N SER A 72 10.31 8.55 -3.88
CA SER A 72 11.62 7.96 -3.64
C SER A 72 12.26 7.37 -4.89
N ARG A 73 13.58 7.18 -4.85
CA ARG A 73 14.33 6.56 -5.95
C ARG A 73 14.12 5.05 -6.07
N GLY A 74 13.56 4.41 -5.05
CA GLY A 74 13.22 2.99 -5.05
C GLY A 74 11.77 2.74 -4.63
N LYS A 75 11.11 1.76 -5.28
CA LYS A 75 9.74 1.34 -4.95
C LYS A 75 9.56 1.01 -3.47
N TYR A 76 10.50 0.25 -2.90
CA TYR A 76 10.45 -0.18 -1.49
C TYR A 76 10.65 0.98 -0.52
N GLU A 77 11.56 1.89 -0.84
CA GLU A 77 11.83 3.06 -0.02
C GLU A 77 10.63 4.01 -0.02
N ALA A 78 9.99 4.23 -1.18
CA ALA A 78 8.75 4.99 -1.27
C ALA A 78 7.69 4.35 -0.36
N TYR A 79 7.47 3.03 -0.48
CA TYR A 79 6.47 2.32 0.31
C TYR A 79 6.72 2.41 1.82
N LEU A 80 7.97 2.23 2.27
CA LEU A 80 8.33 2.39 3.68
C LEU A 80 8.12 3.83 4.18
N LYS A 81 8.46 4.83 3.38
CA LYS A 81 8.18 6.24 3.71
C LYS A 81 6.68 6.51 3.82
N ALA A 82 5.86 5.92 2.95
CA ALA A 82 4.41 6.04 3.07
C ALA A 82 3.88 5.39 4.35
N LEU A 83 4.33 4.19 4.71
CA LEU A 83 3.96 3.52 5.97
C LEU A 83 4.34 4.33 7.22
N ILE A 84 5.56 4.89 7.25
CA ILE A 84 5.97 5.75 8.37
C ILE A 84 5.08 7.01 8.42
N SER A 85 4.72 7.55 7.26
CA SER A 85 3.91 8.77 7.16
C SER A 85 2.44 8.54 7.52
N THR A 86 1.91 7.31 7.41
CA THR A 86 0.58 6.96 7.96
C THR A 86 0.59 6.79 9.48
N GLY A 87 1.77 6.91 10.13
CA GLY A 87 1.93 6.81 11.58
C GLY A 87 2.23 5.39 12.07
N ILE A 88 2.51 4.44 11.16
CA ILE A 88 2.90 3.08 11.54
C ILE A 88 4.35 3.12 12.02
N VAL A 89 4.57 2.70 13.27
CA VAL A 89 5.92 2.55 13.84
C VAL A 89 6.47 1.20 13.41
N LEU A 90 7.57 1.23 12.66
CA LEU A 90 8.20 0.00 12.17
C LEU A 90 8.85 -0.79 13.33
N PRO A 91 8.59 -2.10 13.44
CA PRO A 91 9.14 -2.93 14.51
C PRO A 91 10.65 -3.16 14.31
N LYS A 92 11.47 -2.78 15.31
CA LYS A 92 12.94 -2.91 15.21
C LYS A 92 13.49 -4.29 15.58
N LYS A 93 12.71 -5.17 16.24
CA LYS A 93 13.24 -6.42 16.82
C LYS A 93 12.37 -7.66 16.60
N ASN A 94 11.07 -7.59 16.93
CA ASN A 94 10.21 -8.76 16.88
C ASN A 94 9.02 -8.50 15.95
N MET A 95 8.73 -9.45 15.05
CA MET A 95 7.53 -9.48 14.22
C MET A 95 6.75 -10.76 14.51
N LEU A 96 5.46 -10.62 14.79
CA LEU A 96 4.56 -11.75 15.03
C LEU A 96 3.82 -12.08 13.72
N PHE A 97 3.88 -13.34 13.30
CA PHE A 97 3.08 -13.85 12.19
C PHE A 97 2.01 -14.81 12.74
N SER A 98 0.75 -14.41 12.68
CA SER A 98 -0.39 -15.31 12.93
C SER A 98 -1.08 -15.60 11.60
N VAL A 99 -0.91 -16.83 11.11
CA VAL A 99 -1.34 -17.24 9.77
C VAL A 99 -2.10 -18.55 9.88
N GLY A 100 -3.25 -18.63 9.22
CA GLY A 100 -4.14 -19.79 9.31
C GLY A 100 -3.60 -21.00 8.56
N SER A 101 -3.45 -20.90 7.24
CA SER A 101 -3.17 -22.06 6.40
C SER A 101 -1.70 -22.44 6.37
N TYR A 102 -1.40 -23.73 6.19
CA TYR A 102 -0.01 -24.22 6.10
C TYR A 102 0.73 -23.70 4.87
N ARG A 103 0.02 -23.46 3.75
CA ARG A 103 0.62 -22.97 2.51
C ARG A 103 1.17 -21.55 2.67
N GLU A 104 0.39 -20.67 3.28
CA GLU A 104 0.81 -19.29 3.57
C GLU A 104 2.00 -19.25 4.55
N LYS A 105 2.03 -20.17 5.54
CA LYS A 105 3.19 -20.30 6.45
C LYS A 105 4.49 -20.65 5.70
N LEU A 106 4.41 -21.53 4.69
CA LEU A 106 5.58 -21.86 3.87
C LEU A 106 6.04 -20.67 3.02
N GLU A 107 5.11 -19.90 2.49
CA GLU A 107 5.41 -18.72 1.68
C GLU A 107 6.07 -17.62 2.54
N ILE A 108 5.55 -17.36 3.73
CA ILE A 108 6.15 -16.41 4.68
C ILE A 108 7.56 -16.86 5.11
N CYS A 109 7.76 -18.17 5.32
CA CYS A 109 9.08 -18.71 5.67
C CYS A 109 10.09 -18.60 4.51
N ARG A 110 9.63 -18.62 3.25
CA ARG A 110 10.49 -18.34 2.09
C ARG A 110 10.81 -16.86 1.99
N LEU A 111 9.80 -16.02 2.19
CA LEU A 111 9.97 -14.57 2.18
C LEU A 111 11.00 -14.17 3.24
N SER A 112 10.90 -14.63 4.48
CA SER A 112 11.84 -14.27 5.55
C SER A 112 13.32 -14.56 5.24
N LYS A 113 13.60 -15.46 4.31
CA LYS A 113 14.95 -15.81 3.85
C LYS A 113 15.39 -15.09 2.57
N SER A 114 14.50 -14.34 1.92
CA SER A 114 14.79 -13.61 0.69
C SER A 114 15.65 -12.37 0.97
N SER A 115 16.44 -11.95 -0.04
CA SER A 115 17.23 -10.71 -0.02
C SER A 115 16.38 -9.48 0.33
N MET A 116 15.12 -9.46 -0.09
CA MET A 116 14.15 -8.42 0.21
C MET A 116 13.99 -8.15 1.72
N TRP A 117 13.95 -9.21 2.53
CA TRP A 117 13.83 -9.05 3.98
C TRP A 117 15.11 -8.53 4.61
N GLN A 118 16.27 -8.87 4.04
CA GLN A 118 17.55 -8.33 4.50
C GLN A 118 17.63 -6.82 4.22
N ASP A 119 17.17 -6.39 3.04
CA ASP A 119 17.12 -4.96 2.66
C ASP A 119 16.18 -4.17 3.57
N ILE A 120 14.98 -4.69 3.85
CA ILE A 120 14.04 -4.07 4.79
C ILE A 120 14.68 -3.97 6.19
N THR A 121 15.31 -5.04 6.67
CA THR A 121 15.95 -5.03 7.99
C THR A 121 17.14 -4.06 8.06
N SER A 122 17.87 -3.90 6.95
CA SER A 122 18.95 -2.91 6.84
C SER A 122 18.43 -1.48 6.93
N LEU A 123 17.36 -1.17 6.18
CA LEU A 123 16.69 0.14 6.23
C LEU A 123 16.15 0.47 7.63
N LEU A 124 15.66 -0.53 8.36
CA LEU A 124 15.18 -0.36 9.74
C LEU A 124 16.30 -0.11 10.78
N ARG A 125 17.54 -0.54 10.49
CA ARG A 125 18.69 -0.35 11.39
C ARG A 125 19.36 1.02 11.21
N HIS A 126 19.26 1.62 10.04
CA HIS A 126 19.90 2.89 9.70
C HIS A 126 18.98 4.13 9.88
N GLY A 127 17.81 3.95 10.50
CA GLY A 127 16.84 5.02 10.83
C GLY A 127 16.63 5.26 12.32
#